data_AF-A0A1X7U8X2-F1
#
_entry.id   AF-A0A1X7U8X2-F1
#
_cell.length_a   1.000
_cell.length_b   1.000
_cell.length_c   1.000
_cell.angle_alpha   90.00
_cell.angle_beta   90.00
_cell.angle_gamma   90.00
#
_symmetry.space_group_name_H-M   'P 1'
#
loop_
_entity.id
_entity.type
_entity.pdbx_description
1 polymer ?
#
loop_
_entity_poly.entity_id
_entity_poly.type
_entity_poly.pdbx_seq_one_letter_code
_entity_poly.pdbx_strand_id
1 'polypeptide(L)' 'IGDFGLARDLMDEEYYIATGGKIPIKWTAPEALTYKKYSSASDVWSFGVLVYEIWCLGQKPFQNKTNQE' A
#
# COMPACT_ATOMS: atom_id res chain seq x y z
N ILE A 1 -5.84 -14.15 -0.02
CA ILE A 1 -4.76 -13.18 0.30
C ILE A 1 -3.47 -13.99 0.43
N GLY A 2 -2.41 -13.56 -0.23
CA GLY A 2 -1.12 -14.26 -0.27
C GLY A 2 -0.02 -13.32 -0.77
N ASP A 3 1.22 -13.81 -0.79
CA ASP A 3 2.44 -13.03 -1.06
C ASP A 3 2.76 -11.97 0.01
N PHE A 4 3.29 -12.46 1.14
CA PHE A 4 3.72 -11.64 2.29
C PHE A 4 5.23 -11.33 2.24
N GLY A 5 5.86 -11.34 1.06
CA GLY A 5 7.31 -11.16 0.92
C GLY A 5 7.86 -9.83 1.45
N LEU A 6 7.00 -8.83 1.64
CA LEU A 6 7.33 -7.54 2.24
C LEU A 6 6.77 -7.35 3.66
N ALA A 7 5.98 -8.30 4.17
CA ALA A 7 5.38 -8.20 5.49
C ALA A 7 6.45 -8.29 6.58
N ARG A 8 6.24 -7.56 7.67
CA ARG A 8 7.12 -7.53 8.84
C ARG A 8 6.29 -7.77 10.08
N ASP A 9 6.85 -8.53 11.02
CA ASP A 9 6.33 -8.58 12.38
C ASP A 9 6.76 -7.29 13.09
N LEU A 10 5.78 -6.59 13.63
CA LEU A 10 5.95 -5.28 14.24
C LEU A 10 6.28 -5.38 15.75
N MET A 11 6.16 -6.55 16.38
CA MET A 11 6.35 -6.73 17.82
C MET A 11 5.69 -5.59 18.64
N ASP A 12 6.48 -4.70 19.25
CA ASP A 12 6.00 -3.57 20.07
C ASP A 12 6.02 -2.21 19.31
N GLU A 13 6.44 -2.18 18.05
CA GLU A 13 6.48 -0.97 17.22
C GLU A 13 5.14 -0.74 16.49
N GLU A 14 4.66 0.49 16.41
CA GLU A 14 3.43 0.82 15.67
C GLU A 14 3.61 0.84 14.14
N TYR A 15 4.86 0.89 13.69
CA TYR A 15 5.21 1.01 12.28
C TYR A 15 6.63 0.51 12.02
N TYR A 16 6.93 0.16 10.78
CA TYR A 16 8.30 -0.09 10.32
C TYR A 16 8.68 0.86 9.19
N ILE A 17 9.98 1.10 9.04
CA ILE A 17 10.53 1.89 7.94
C ILE A 17 11.14 0.95 6.90
N ALA A 18 10.60 0.95 5.69
CA ALA A 18 11.12 0.09 4.62
C ALA A 18 12.39 0.69 3.97
N THR A 19 13.40 -0.15 3.75
CA THR A 19 14.63 0.22 3.05
C THR A 19 14.55 -0.15 1.57
N GLY A 20 14.18 0.81 0.72
CA GLY A 20 14.18 0.65 -0.74
C GLY A 20 13.16 -0.36 -1.29
N GLY A 21 13.31 -0.72 -2.57
CA GLY A 21 12.44 -1.66 -3.28
C GLY A 21 11.38 -1.00 -4.16
N LYS A 22 10.90 -1.75 -5.15
CA LYS A 22 9.81 -1.33 -6.03
C LYS A 22 8.48 -1.59 -5.33
N ILE A 23 7.66 -0.55 -5.18
CA ILE A 23 6.39 -0.60 -4.46
C ILE A 23 5.21 -0.31 -5.40
N PRO A 24 4.02 -0.85 -5.13
CA PRO A 24 2.82 -0.59 -5.94
C PRO A 24 2.25 0.80 -5.59
N ILE A 25 2.73 1.84 -6.27
CA ILE A 25 2.43 3.26 -5.95
C ILE A 25 0.93 3.52 -5.75
N LYS A 26 0.07 3.04 -6.65
CA LYS A 26 -1.38 3.29 -6.59
C LYS A 26 -2.12 2.61 -5.42
N TRP A 27 -1.49 1.65 -4.77
CA TRP A 27 -2.00 0.96 -3.58
C TRP A 27 -1.27 1.40 -2.31
N THR A 28 -0.23 2.22 -2.42
CA THR A 28 0.57 2.61 -1.27
C THR A 28 0.00 3.87 -0.62
N ALA A 29 -0.16 3.86 0.70
CA ALA A 29 -0.63 5.01 1.45
C ALA A 29 0.32 6.22 1.34
N PRO A 30 -0.17 7.47 1.45
CA PRO A 30 0.66 8.67 1.31
C PRO A 30 1.85 8.71 2.28
N GLU A 31 1.66 8.33 3.53
CA GLU A 31 2.71 8.26 4.56
C GLU A 31 3.76 7.19 4.22
N ALA A 32 3.35 6.07 3.64
CA ALA A 32 4.24 5.01 3.19
C ALA A 32 4.99 5.41 1.90
N LEU A 33 4.39 6.22 1.02
CA LEU A 33 5.05 6.75 -0.16
C LEU A 33 6.16 7.74 0.21
N THR A 34 5.82 8.74 1.03
CA THR A 34 6.69 9.87 1.37
C THR A 34 7.76 9.50 2.39
N TYR A 35 7.38 8.77 3.44
CA TYR A 35 8.28 8.51 4.59
C TYR A 35 8.73 7.06 4.68
N LYS A 36 8.28 6.19 3.77
CA LYS A 36 8.50 4.73 3.86
C LYS A 36 8.02 4.13 5.18
N LYS A 37 7.04 4.78 5.83
CA LYS A 37 6.46 4.39 7.10
C LYS A 37 5.24 3.50 6.85
N TYR A 38 5.34 2.23 7.21
CA TYR A 38 4.26 1.25 7.05
C TYR A 38 3.71 0.87 8.42
N SER A 39 2.38 0.89 8.56
CA SER A 39 1.65 0.61 9.78
C SER A 39 0.29 -0.02 9.45
N SER A 40 -0.50 -0.36 10.46
CA SER A 40 -1.88 -0.83 10.25
C SER A 40 -2.74 0.16 9.45
N ALA A 41 -2.49 1.47 9.56
CA ALA A 41 -3.22 2.48 8.79
C ALA A 41 -2.91 2.39 7.27
N SER A 42 -1.66 2.10 6.90
CA SER A 42 -1.29 1.90 5.50
C SER A 42 -1.85 0.61 4.91
N ASP A 43 -2.06 -0.41 5.75
CA ASP A 43 -2.74 -1.64 5.34
C ASP A 43 -4.23 -1.39 5.07
N VAL A 44 -4.88 -0.59 5.92
CA VAL A 44 -6.29 -0.16 5.73
C VAL A 44 -6.43 0.63 4.42
N TRP A 45 -5.48 1.52 4.10
CA TRP A 45 -5.47 2.22 2.81
C TRP A 45 -5.42 1.24 1.63
N SER A 46 -4.45 0.33 1.65
CA SER A 46 -4.24 -0.67 0.60
C SER A 46 -5.47 -1.56 0.42
N PHE A 47 -6.10 -1.93 1.54
CA PHE A 47 -7.36 -2.68 1.54
C PHE A 47 -8.52 -1.86 0.97
N GLY A 48 -8.61 -0.56 1.25
CA GLY A 48 -9.60 0.31 0.62
C GLY A 48 -9.47 0.38 -0.90
N VAL A 49 -8.24 0.44 -1.41
CA VAL A 49 -7.98 0.36 -2.87
C VAL A 49 -8.42 -1.01 -3.42
N LEU A 50 -8.13 -2.11 -2.71
CA LEU A 50 -8.61 -3.44 -3.10
C LEU A 50 -10.14 -3.52 -3.14
N VAL A 51 -10.85 -2.95 -2.15
CA VAL A 51 -12.32 -2.92 -2.14
C VAL A 51 -12.85 -2.10 -3.32
N TYR A 52 -12.21 -0.97 -3.66
CA TYR A 52 -12.54 -0.21 -4.86
C TYR A 52 -12.39 -1.07 -6.12
N GLU A 53 -11.30 -1.83 -6.26
CA GLU A 53 -11.10 -2.71 -7.42
C GLU A 53 -12.19 -3.79 -7.51
N ILE A 54 -12.55 -4.40 -6.39
CA ILE A 54 -13.64 -5.40 -6.33
C ILE A 54 -14.95 -4.75 -6.82
N TRP A 55 -15.28 -3.57 -6.30
CA TRP A 55 -16.50 -2.84 -6.67
C TRP A 55 -16.52 -2.45 -8.15
N CYS A 56 -15.37 -2.08 -8.70
CA CYS A 56 -15.21 -1.70 -10.10
C CYS A 56 -14.86 -2.87 -11.02
N LEU A 57 -15.14 -4.12 -10.61
CA LEU A 57 -14.94 -5.34 -11.43
C LEU A 57 -13.50 -5.50 -11.95
N GLY A 58 -12.51 -5.19 -11.10
CA GLY A 58 -11.08 -5.31 -11.40
C GLY A 58 -10.50 -4.15 -12.20
N GLN A 59 -11.22 -3.02 -12.34
CA GLN A 59 -10.63 -1.84 -12.94
C GLN A 59 -9.47 -1.30 -12.09
N LYS A 60 -8.33 -1.10 -12.74
CA LYS A 60 -7.14 -0.52 -12.11
C LYS A 60 -7.47 0.80 -11.39
N PRO A 61 -7.00 1.03 -10.17
CA PRO A 61 -7.19 2.31 -9.49
C PRO A 61 -6.49 3.45 -10.26
N PHE A 62 -7.08 4.64 -10.21
CA PHE A 62 -6.54 5.87 -10.83
C PHE A 62 -6.12 5.69 -12.31
N GLN A 63 -6.96 5.09 -13.16
CA GLN A 63 -6.60 4.74 -14.55
C GLN A 63 -6.04 5.91 -15.36
N ASN A 64 -6.57 7.11 -15.13
CA ASN A 64 -6.21 8.31 -15.88
C ASN A 64 -5.05 9.11 -15.24
N LYS A 65 -4.33 8.52 -14.28
CA LYS A 65 -3.16 9.13 -13.64
C LYS A 65 -1.91 8.30 -13.82
N THR A 66 -0.78 8.98 -14.02
CA THR A 66 0.55 8.37 -13.94
C THR A 66 0.96 8.13 -12.49
N ASN A 67 2.02 7.37 -12.26
CA ASN A 67 2.56 7.16 -10.91
C ASN A 67 3.42 8.35 -10.42
N GLN A 68 3.61 9.37 -11.25
CA GLN A 68 4.37 10.58 -10.94
C GLN A 68 3.49 11.74 -10.47
N GLU A 69 2.17 11.61 -10.69
CA GLU A 69 1.11 12.53 -10.25
C GLU A 69 0.46 12.02 -8.96
#